data_AF-A0A5C4PXA9-F1
#
_entry.id   AF-A0A5C4PXA9-F1
#
_cell.length_a   1.000
_cell.length_b   1.000
_cell.length_c   1.000
_cell.angle_alpha   90.00
_cell.angle_beta   90.00
_cell.angle_gamma   90.00
#
_symmetry.space_group_name_H-M   'P 1'
#
loop_
_entity.id
_entity.type
_entity.pdbx_description
1 polymer ?
#
loop_
_entity_poly.entity_id
_entity_poly.type
_entity_poly.pdbx_seq_one_letter_code
_entity_poly.pdbx_strand_id
1 'polypeptide(L)'
;MQIVSYTELRKNLANSLDKVVADRSPLIITRQNAEAAVLISLKDFNAYEETAYLLSSPKNAERLRHSLAQVKAGEVTQQALIEVE
;
A
#
# COMPACT_ATOMS: atom_id res chain seq x y z
N MET A 1 6.93 -2.66 -11.78
CA MET A 1 7.91 -1.67 -11.28
C MET A 1 8.73 -1.15 -12.46
N GLN A 2 8.64 0.15 -12.73
CA GLN A 2 9.32 0.81 -13.85
C GLN A 2 10.37 1.79 -13.30
N ILE A 3 11.49 1.97 -14.00
CA ILE A 3 12.53 2.94 -13.65
C ILE A 3 12.55 4.02 -14.73
N VAL A 4 12.52 5.29 -14.33
CA VAL A 4 12.63 6.45 -15.23
C VAL A 4 13.66 7.44 -14.71
N SER A 5 14.31 8.15 -15.62
CA SER A 5 15.16 9.27 -15.25
C SER A 5 14.33 10.48 -14.84
N TYR A 6 14.88 11.36 -13.99
CA TYR A 6 14.27 12.65 -13.65
C TYR A 6 13.89 13.46 -14.90
N THR A 7 14.74 13.46 -15.92
CA THR A 7 14.48 14.20 -17.17
C THR A 7 13.28 13.63 -17.93
N GLU A 8 13.14 12.31 -17.98
CA GLU A 8 11.99 11.65 -18.61
C GLU A 8 10.69 11.90 -17.83
N LEU A 9 10.75 11.75 -16.50
CA LEU A 9 9.63 12.02 -15.61
C LEU A 9 9.13 13.47 -15.79
N ARG A 10 10.05 14.43 -15.81
CA ARG A 10 9.72 15.85 -15.97
C ARG A 10 9.00 16.12 -17.30
N LYS A 11 9.40 15.45 -18.39
CA LYS A 11 8.76 15.61 -19.71
C LYS A 11 7.36 14.98 -19.75
N ASN A 12 7.12 13.93 -18.97
CA ASN A 12 5.90 13.12 -19.03
C ASN A 12 5.18 13.02 -17.68
N LEU A 13 5.20 14.08 -16.87
CA LEU A 13 4.78 14.03 -15.47
C LEU A 13 3.31 13.62 -15.30
N ALA A 14 2.39 14.26 -16.04
CA ALA A 14 0.96 13.96 -15.96
C ALA A 14 0.68 12.48 -16.29
N ASN A 15 1.17 12.00 -17.44
CA ASN A 15 1.01 10.60 -17.84
C ASN A 15 1.63 9.62 -16.83
N SER A 16 2.75 10.00 -16.19
CA SER A 16 3.39 9.15 -15.18
C SER A 16 2.55 9.06 -13.91
N LEU A 17 1.94 10.17 -13.47
CA LEU A 17 0.99 10.19 -12.34
C LEU A 17 -0.23 9.32 -12.64
N ASP A 18 -0.83 9.49 -13.82
CA ASP A 18 -2.01 8.73 -14.24
C ASP A 18 -1.72 7.23 -14.30
N LYS A 19 -0.57 6.83 -14.87
CA LYS A 19 -0.15 5.44 -14.91
C LYS A 19 0.07 4.84 -13.52
N VAL A 20 0.74 5.56 -12.61
CA VAL A 20 0.99 5.07 -11.25
C VAL A 20 -0.33 4.82 -10.51
N VAL A 21 -1.32 5.69 -10.69
CA VAL A 21 -2.66 5.52 -10.10
C VAL A 21 -3.44 4.37 -10.73
N ALA A 22 -3.40 4.26 -12.07
CA ALA A 22 -4.14 3.24 -12.81
C ALA A 22 -3.56 1.84 -12.60
N ASP A 23 -2.24 1.71 -12.70
CA ASP A 23 -1.54 0.42 -12.68
C ASP A 23 -1.27 -0.06 -11.24
N ARG A 24 -1.48 0.79 -10.23
CA ARG A 24 -1.16 0.51 -8.81
C ARG A 24 0.29 -0.01 -8.64
N SER A 25 1.20 0.44 -9.50
CA SER A 25 2.59 -0.02 -9.53
C SER A 25 3.54 1.14 -9.21
N PRO A 26 4.54 0.94 -8.33
CA PRO A 26 5.57 1.93 -8.08
C PRO A 26 6.42 2.26 -9.30
N LEU A 27 6.80 3.53 -9.39
CA LEU A 27 7.74 4.10 -10.35
C LEU A 27 9.00 4.57 -9.61
N ILE A 28 10.17 4.08 -10.00
CA ILE A 28 11.45 4.51 -9.46
C ILE A 28 12.00 5.64 -10.31
N ILE A 29 12.41 6.72 -9.64
CA ILE A 29 12.94 7.94 -10.25
C ILE A 29 14.43 8.01 -9.94
N THR A 30 15.27 8.09 -10.97
CA THR A 30 16.73 8.22 -10.82
C THR A 30 17.22 9.59 -11.28
N ARG A 31 18.27 10.09 -10.64
CA ARG A 31 18.94 11.34 -11.02
C ARG A 31 20.45 11.17 -10.92
N GLN A 32 21.19 11.81 -11.83
CA GLN A 32 22.65 11.80 -11.77
C GLN A 32 23.13 12.39 -10.44
N ASN A 33 24.07 11.69 -9.80
CA ASN A 33 24.71 12.09 -8.54
C ASN A 33 23.72 12.35 -7.38
N ALA A 34 22.58 11.66 -7.36
CA ALA A 34 21.62 11.75 -6.27
C ALA A 34 20.95 10.40 -6.01
N GLU A 35 20.38 10.24 -4.82
CA GLU A 35 19.61 9.05 -4.45
C GLU A 35 18.33 8.92 -5.28
N ALA A 36 17.88 7.68 -5.46
CA ALA A 36 16.63 7.39 -6.16
C ALA A 36 15.42 7.67 -5.26
N ALA A 37 14.32 8.09 -5.88
CA ALA A 37 13.03 8.27 -5.22
C ALA A 37 12.00 7.29 -5.78
N VAL A 38 10.93 7.04 -5.03
CA VAL A 38 9.80 6.21 -5.49
C VAL A 38 8.54 7.07 -5.54
N LEU A 39 7.82 6.98 -6.64
CA LEU A 39 6.49 7.54 -6.81
C LEU A 39 5.46 6.40 -6.77
N ILE A 40 4.47 6.54 -5.89
CA ILE A 40 3.32 5.66 -5.76
C ILE A 40 2.04 6.48 -5.65
N SER A 41 0.88 5.85 -5.86
CA SER A 41 -0.40 6.51 -5.65
C SER A 41 -0.60 6.81 -4.17
N LEU A 42 -1.33 7.88 -3.84
CA LEU A 42 -1.66 8.21 -2.45
C LEU A 42 -2.41 7.05 -1.77
N LYS A 43 -3.28 6.36 -2.50
CA LYS A 43 -4.04 5.22 -1.98
C LYS A 43 -3.11 4.07 -1.58
N ASP A 44 -2.11 3.77 -2.40
CA ASP A 44 -1.15 2.71 -2.10
C ASP A 44 -0.20 3.10 -0.97
N PHE A 45 0.21 4.37 -0.91
CA PHE A 45 0.97 4.90 0.23
C PHE A 45 0.22 4.73 1.54
N ASN A 46 -1.04 5.18 1.61
CA ASN A 46 -1.86 5.04 2.82
C ASN A 46 -2.09 3.57 3.18
N ALA A 47 -2.28 2.68 2.19
CA ALA A 47 -2.41 1.26 2.43
C ALA A 47 -1.13 0.64 3.03
N TYR A 48 0.05 1.08 2.59
CA TYR A 48 1.31 0.67 3.19
C TYR A 48 1.48 1.19 4.60
N GLU A 49 1.16 2.46 4.86
CA GLU A 49 1.21 3.02 6.22
C GLU A 49 0.26 2.29 7.17
N GLU A 50 -0.98 2.04 6.75
CA GLU A 50 -1.96 1.29 7.56
C GLU A 50 -1.50 -0.14 7.81
N THR A 51 -0.98 -0.82 6.80
CA THR A 51 -0.46 -2.18 6.96
C THR A 51 0.74 -2.20 7.92
N ALA A 52 1.66 -1.25 7.78
CA ALA A 52 2.80 -1.11 8.69
C ALA A 52 2.34 -0.82 10.12
N TYR A 53 1.34 0.07 10.29
CA TYR A 53 0.73 0.37 11.58
C TYR A 53 0.11 -0.87 12.22
N LEU A 54 -0.78 -1.58 11.51
CA LEU A 54 -1.44 -2.78 12.02
C LEU A 54 -0.45 -3.88 12.40
N LEU A 55 0.67 -4.00 11.68
CA LEU A 55 1.70 -5.00 11.92
C LEU A 55 2.82 -4.55 12.88
N SER A 56 2.84 -3.28 13.29
CA SER A 56 3.89 -2.71 14.16
C SER A 56 3.94 -3.36 15.54
N SER A 57 2.78 -3.79 16.07
CA SER A 57 2.69 -4.54 17.32
C SER A 57 2.70 -6.04 17.02
N PRO A 58 3.70 -6.81 17.51
CA PRO A 58 3.77 -8.25 17.28
C PRO A 58 2.50 -8.98 17.73
N LYS A 59 1.96 -8.60 18.90
CA LYS A 59 0.71 -9.17 19.43
C LYS A 59 -0.49 -8.88 18.54
N ASN A 60 -0.60 -7.67 18.00
CA ASN A 60 -1.70 -7.34 17.08
C ASN A 60 -1.54 -8.09 15.74
N ALA A 61 -0.31 -8.16 15.22
CA ALA A 61 0.01 -8.86 13.99
C ALA A 61 -0.32 -10.36 14.08
N GLU A 62 0.02 -11.02 15.19
CA GLU A 62 -0.35 -12.41 15.46
C GLU A 62 -1.87 -12.59 15.51
N ARG A 63 -2.58 -11.72 16.26
CA ARG A 63 -4.05 -11.76 16.34
C ARG A 63 -4.70 -11.62 14.97
N LEU A 64 -4.25 -10.65 14.16
CA LEU A 64 -4.77 -10.44 12.80
C LEU A 64 -4.51 -11.64 11.89
N ARG A 65 -3.31 -12.25 11.94
CA ARG A 65 -3.00 -13.45 11.16
C ARG A 65 -3.85 -14.64 11.57
N HIS A 66 -4.07 -14.83 12.88
CA HIS A 66 -4.95 -15.88 13.39
C HIS A 66 -6.39 -15.68 12.90
N SER A 67 -6.95 -14.47 13.08
CA SER A 67 -8.29 -14.14 12.58
C SER A 67 -8.43 -14.36 11.07
N LEU A 68 -7.42 -14.01 10.28
CA LEU A 68 -7.42 -14.27 8.83
C LEU A 68 -7.40 -15.77 8.50
N ALA A 69 -6.67 -16.57 9.28
CA ALA A 69 -6.65 -18.03 9.11
C ALA A 69 -8.02 -18.65 9.40
N GLN A 70 -8.67 -18.24 10.49
CA GLN A 70 -10.02 -18.69 10.85
C GLN A 70 -11.04 -18.35 9.76
N VAL A 71 -11.01 -17.11 9.24
CA VAL A 71 -11.88 -16.69 8.14
C VAL A 71 -11.68 -17.55 6.89
N LYS A 72 -10.42 -17.84 6.53
CA LYS A 72 -10.10 -18.70 5.37
C LYS A 72 -10.53 -20.16 5.57
N ALA A 73 -10.54 -20.63 6.81
CA ALA A 73 -11.02 -21.97 7.18
C ALA A 73 -12.55 -22.05 7.32
N GLY A 74 -13.27 -20.92 7.20
CA GLY A 74 -14.71 -20.85 7.42
C GLY A 74 -15.11 -20.88 8.90
N GLU A 75 -14.15 -20.75 9.83
CA GLU A 75 -14.36 -20.68 11.27
C GLU A 75 -14.85 -19.29 11.69
N VAL A 76 -15.98 -18.86 11.13
CA VAL A 76 -16.58 -17.54 11.38
C VAL A 76 -17.94 -17.72 12.05
N THR A 77 -18.27 -16.80 12.97
CA THR A 77 -19.59 -16.74 13.60
C THR A 77 -20.24 -15.42 13.23
N GLN A 78 -21.44 -15.48 12.63
CA GLN A 78 -22.24 -14.28 12.37
C GLN A 78 -22.92 -13.83 13.66
N GLN A 79 -22.81 -12.55 13.97
CA GLN A 79 -23.42 -11.92 15.14
C GLN A 79 -24.13 -10.65 14.69
N ALA A 80 -25.27 -10.32 15.33
CA ALA A 80 -25.93 -9.04 15.11
C ALA A 80 -25.13 -7.91 15.78
N LEU A 81 -25.22 -6.69 15.24
CA LEU A 81 -24.66 -5.51 15.89
C LEU A 81 -25.41 -5.27 17.21
N ILE A 82 -24.66 -5.05 18.29
CA ILE A 82 -25.21 -4.66 19.57
C ILE A 82 -25.33 -3.14 19.56
N GLU A 83 -26.55 -2.61 19.68
CA GLU A 83 -26.77 -1.16 19.84
C GLU A 83 -26.36 -0.74 21.25
N VAL A 84 -25.69 0.41 21.34
CA VAL A 84 -25.32 1.05 22.60
C VAL A 84 -26.39 2.10 22.89
N GLU A 85 -27.12 1.95 24.01
CA GLU A 85 -28.04 2.99 24.51
C GLU A 85 -27.31 4.28 24.94
#